data_AF-A0A8H7E0M8-F1
#
_entry.id   AF-A0A8H7E0M8-F1
#
_cell.length_a   1.000
_cell.length_b   1.000
_cell.length_c   1.000
_cell.angle_alpha   90.00
_cell.angle_beta   90.00
_cell.angle_gamma   90.00
#
_symmetry.space_group_name_H-M   'P 1'
#
loop_
_entity.id
_entity.type
_entity.pdbx_description
1 polymer ?
#
loop_
_entity_poly.entity_id
_entity_poly.type
_entity_poly.pdbx_seq_one_letter_code
_entity_poly.pdbx_strand_id
1 'polypeptide(L)'
;MVVEEADLRDREVIQHHLAVLARPNIMQQLFYYSKALISVNLFLNARESVMLLFNPFLANEEIASQRYPVVKAAFVKAAAIQFTRGSIKTYTELVEQFLFALDRHIRRVTAKFRV
;
A
#
# COMPACT_ATOMS: atom_id res chain seq x y z
N MET A 1 25.45 13.40 21.51
CA MET A 1 24.92 12.18 20.88
C MET A 1 23.59 11.73 21.53
N VAL A 2 22.69 12.66 21.86
CA VAL A 2 21.38 12.36 22.50
C VAL A 2 20.22 13.11 21.81
N VAL A 3 20.54 14.14 21.00
CA VAL A 3 19.55 14.99 20.31
C VAL A 3 18.99 14.32 19.04
N GLU A 4 19.68 13.32 18.50
CA GLU A 4 19.28 12.62 17.26
C GLU A 4 18.20 11.53 17.47
N GLU A 5 18.10 10.95 18.66
CA GLU A 5 17.12 9.88 18.96
C GLU A 5 15.69 10.40 19.20
N ALA A 6 15.52 11.68 19.54
CA ALA A 6 14.19 12.28 19.70
C ALA A 6 13.53 12.57 18.34
N ASP A 7 14.29 13.07 17.37
CA ASP A 7 13.82 13.39 16.00
C ASP A 7 13.38 12.14 15.21
N LEU A 8 13.97 10.98 15.50
CA LEU A 8 13.64 9.73 14.84
C LEU A 8 12.25 9.18 15.26
N ARG A 9 11.82 9.43 16.51
CA ARG A 9 10.51 9.00 17.01
C ARG A 9 9.35 9.75 16.33
N ASP A 10 9.54 11.02 16.01
CA ASP A 10 8.51 11.83 15.37
C ASP A 10 8.27 11.39 13.91
N ARG A 11 9.30 10.91 13.22
CA ARG A 11 9.19 10.53 11.81
C ARG A 11 8.17 9.43 11.60
N GLU A 12 8.16 8.40 12.43
CA GLU A 12 7.28 7.23 12.30
C GLU A 12 5.80 7.63 12.52
N VAL A 13 5.57 8.47 13.53
CA VAL A 13 4.26 9.04 13.85
C VAL A 13 3.78 9.94 12.71
N ILE A 14 4.65 10.80 12.17
CA ILE A 14 4.33 11.64 11.02
C ILE A 14 3.94 10.79 9.81
N GLN A 15 4.71 9.74 9.48
CA GLN A 15 4.38 8.86 8.35
C GLN A 15 3.03 8.15 8.59
N HIS A 16 2.76 7.69 9.80
CA HIS A 16 1.46 7.11 10.13
C HIS A 16 0.30 8.09 9.91
N HIS A 17 0.42 9.33 10.38
CA HIS A 17 -0.62 10.34 10.19
C HIS A 17 -0.77 10.73 8.72
N LEU A 18 0.32 10.83 7.96
CA LEU A 18 0.28 11.01 6.51
C LEU A 18 -0.46 9.85 5.82
N ALA A 19 -0.33 8.63 6.32
CA ALA A 19 -1.10 7.49 5.82
C ALA A 19 -2.60 7.67 6.08
N VAL A 20 -3.02 8.17 7.23
CA VAL A 20 -4.43 8.47 7.51
C VAL A 20 -4.95 9.59 6.60
N LEU A 21 -4.18 10.67 6.44
CA LEU A 21 -4.54 11.82 5.62
C LEU A 21 -4.56 11.54 4.11
N ALA A 22 -3.86 10.51 3.66
CA ALA A 22 -3.82 10.11 2.25
C ALA A 22 -5.14 9.52 1.72
N ARG A 23 -6.19 9.37 2.55
CA ARG A 23 -7.51 8.93 2.10
C ARG A 23 -8.10 9.94 1.09
N PRO A 24 -8.76 9.47 0.00
CA PRO A 24 -9.07 8.07 -0.32
C PRO A 24 -8.00 7.34 -1.16
N ASN A 25 -6.79 7.89 -1.33
CA ASN A 25 -5.75 7.34 -2.19
C ASN A 25 -5.05 6.12 -1.55
N ILE A 26 -5.56 4.92 -1.82
CA ILE A 26 -5.05 3.66 -1.27
C ILE A 26 -3.54 3.43 -1.47
N MET A 27 -2.98 3.87 -2.60
CA MET A 27 -1.55 3.68 -2.89
C MET A 27 -0.68 4.57 -2.01
N GLN A 28 -1.11 5.82 -1.78
CA GLN A 28 -0.41 6.75 -0.88
C GLN A 28 -0.56 6.30 0.58
N GLN A 29 -1.73 5.82 0.98
CA GLN A 29 -1.93 5.23 2.31
C GLN A 29 -0.94 4.08 2.55
N LEU A 30 -0.86 3.14 1.59
CA LEU A 30 0.08 2.02 1.67
C LEU A 30 1.54 2.50 1.76
N PHE A 31 1.95 3.43 0.89
CA PHE A 31 3.29 4.00 0.91
C PHE A 31 3.69 4.59 2.27
N TYR A 32 2.82 5.40 2.87
CA TYR A 32 3.10 6.03 4.15
C TYR A 32 3.08 5.05 5.31
N TYR A 33 2.16 4.07 5.31
CA TYR A 33 2.21 2.98 6.30
C TYR A 33 3.49 2.16 6.16
N SER A 34 3.94 1.84 4.93
CA SER A 34 5.21 1.16 4.73
C SER A 34 6.37 1.94 5.33
N LYS A 35 6.40 3.27 5.16
CA LYS A 35 7.43 4.12 5.79
C LYS A 35 7.36 4.09 7.32
N ALA A 36 6.17 4.14 7.91
CA ALA A 36 5.99 4.02 9.36
C ALA A 36 6.45 2.65 9.89
N LEU A 37 6.32 1.58 9.10
CA LEU A 37 6.67 0.20 9.49
C LEU A 37 8.15 -0.16 9.34
N ILE A 38 8.88 0.48 8.43
CA ILE A 38 10.32 0.27 8.23
C ILE A 38 11.20 1.21 9.07
N SER A 39 10.59 2.01 9.94
CA SER A 39 11.31 2.94 10.79
C SER A 39 12.10 2.21 11.89
N VAL A 40 13.12 2.88 12.43
CA VAL A 40 14.08 2.28 13.38
C VAL A 40 13.39 1.83 14.67
N ASN A 41 12.39 2.57 15.12
CA ASN A 41 11.45 2.09 16.13
C ASN A 41 10.20 1.57 15.40
N LEU A 42 9.64 0.48 15.90
CA LEU A 42 8.40 -0.05 15.35
C LEU A 42 7.24 0.68 15.99
N PHE A 43 6.55 1.53 15.23
CA PHE A 43 5.25 2.03 15.65
C PHE A 43 4.21 0.91 15.53
N LEU A 44 4.00 0.15 16.61
CA LEU A 44 3.11 -1.03 16.64
C LEU A 44 1.70 -0.70 16.14
N ASN A 45 1.19 0.51 16.41
CA ASN A 45 -0.11 0.96 15.92
C ASN A 45 -0.19 1.06 14.38
N ALA A 46 0.93 1.24 13.68
CA ALA A 46 0.97 1.20 12.21
C ALA A 46 0.70 -0.20 11.67
N ARG A 47 1.05 -1.27 12.40
CA ARG A 47 0.75 -2.66 12.00
C ARG A 47 -0.75 -2.92 12.00
N GLU A 48 -1.44 -2.51 13.05
CA GLU A 48 -2.90 -2.63 13.12
C GLU A 48 -3.57 -1.76 12.05
N SER A 49 -3.07 -0.55 11.86
CA SER A 49 -3.65 0.40 10.90
C SER A 49 -3.48 -0.02 9.44
N VAL A 50 -2.33 -0.60 9.08
CA VAL A 50 -2.14 -1.15 7.73
C VAL A 50 -3.00 -2.41 7.53
N MET A 51 -3.25 -3.21 8.57
CA MET A 51 -4.18 -4.34 8.46
C MET A 51 -5.60 -3.88 8.15
N LEU A 52 -6.07 -2.76 8.74
CA LEU A 52 -7.36 -2.16 8.39
C LEU A 52 -7.40 -1.73 6.90
N LEU A 53 -6.29 -1.28 6.34
CA LEU A 53 -6.16 -0.97 4.91
C LEU A 53 -6.32 -2.24 4.05
N PHE A 54 -5.79 -3.37 4.51
CA PHE A 54 -5.77 -4.64 3.80
C PHE A 54 -7.06 -5.46 3.91
N ASN A 55 -7.82 -5.32 5.00
CA ASN A 55 -9.02 -6.13 5.27
C ASN A 55 -10.01 -6.21 4.09
N PRO A 56 -10.32 -5.11 3.36
CA PRO A 56 -11.20 -5.21 2.19
C PRO A 56 -10.64 -6.10 1.07
N PHE A 57 -9.32 -6.19 0.91
CA PHE A 57 -8.68 -6.97 -0.15
C PHE A 57 -8.48 -8.45 0.23
N LEU A 58 -8.44 -8.75 1.52
CA LEU A 58 -8.24 -10.10 2.05
C LEU A 58 -9.55 -10.81 2.36
N ALA A 59 -10.52 -10.13 2.97
CA ALA A 59 -11.77 -10.74 3.45
C ALA A 59 -12.95 -10.52 2.50
N ASN A 60 -13.00 -9.39 1.78
CA ASN A 60 -14.16 -8.98 0.99
C ASN A 60 -13.73 -8.45 -0.39
N GLU A 61 -13.10 -9.33 -1.19
CA GLU A 61 -12.51 -8.96 -2.49
C GLU A 61 -13.48 -8.25 -3.43
N GLU A 62 -14.78 -8.58 -3.37
CA GLU A 62 -15.82 -7.94 -4.16
C GLU A 62 -15.98 -6.44 -3.84
N ILE A 63 -15.86 -6.05 -2.57
CA ILE A 63 -15.93 -4.63 -2.16
C ILE A 63 -14.70 -3.88 -2.70
N ALA A 64 -13.53 -4.50 -2.61
CA ALA A 64 -12.29 -3.90 -3.10
C ALA A 64 -12.29 -3.71 -4.62
N SER A 65 -12.81 -4.70 -5.37
CA SER A 65 -12.88 -4.65 -6.83
C SER A 65 -13.90 -3.63 -7.35
N GLN A 66 -15.00 -3.40 -6.62
CA GLN A 66 -15.97 -2.34 -6.93
C GLN A 66 -15.39 -0.94 -6.66
N ARG A 67 -14.58 -0.80 -5.60
CA ARG A 67 -14.08 0.50 -5.14
C ARG A 67 -12.82 0.98 -5.85
N TYR A 68 -11.98 0.07 -6.34
CA TYR A 68 -10.66 0.42 -6.89
C TYR A 68 -10.43 -0.17 -8.28
N PRO A 69 -9.77 0.56 -9.21
CA PRO A 69 -9.32 -0.02 -10.47
C PRO A 69 -8.40 -1.22 -10.24
N VAL A 70 -8.49 -2.22 -11.14
CA VAL A 70 -7.72 -3.48 -11.06
C VAL A 70 -6.24 -3.25 -10.79
N VAL A 71 -5.59 -2.27 -11.43
CA VAL A 71 -4.17 -1.96 -11.22
C VAL A 71 -3.86 -1.57 -9.76
N LYS A 72 -4.75 -0.83 -9.09
CA LYS A 72 -4.56 -0.46 -7.68
C LYS A 72 -4.91 -1.62 -6.76
N ALA A 73 -5.98 -2.36 -7.07
CA ALA A 73 -6.43 -3.47 -6.27
C ALA A 73 -5.41 -4.62 -6.24
N ALA A 74 -4.88 -5.02 -7.40
CA ALA A 74 -3.87 -6.07 -7.50
C ALA A 74 -2.60 -5.71 -6.73
N PHE A 75 -2.12 -4.47 -6.85
CA PHE A 75 -0.94 -3.99 -6.12
C PHE A 75 -1.12 -4.05 -4.60
N VAL A 76 -2.24 -3.50 -4.09
CA VAL A 76 -2.50 -3.45 -2.64
C VAL A 76 -2.75 -4.86 -2.09
N LYS A 77 -3.44 -5.72 -2.84
CA LYS A 77 -3.67 -7.11 -2.46
C LYS A 77 -2.37 -7.92 -2.45
N ALA A 78 -1.46 -7.70 -3.41
CA ALA A 78 -0.13 -8.33 -3.40
C ALA A 78 0.66 -7.93 -2.14
N ALA A 79 0.66 -6.63 -1.79
CA ALA A 79 1.28 -6.16 -0.56
C ALA A 79 0.63 -6.76 0.70
N ALA A 80 -0.69 -6.91 0.72
CA ALA A 80 -1.41 -7.56 1.81
C ALA A 80 -0.99 -9.02 2.00
N ILE A 81 -0.94 -9.80 0.90
CA ILE A 81 -0.51 -11.20 0.91
C ILE A 81 0.94 -11.32 1.39
N GLN A 82 1.84 -10.46 0.91
CA GLN A 82 3.22 -10.45 1.38
C GLN A 82 3.31 -10.12 2.88
N PHE A 83 2.55 -9.13 3.34
CA PHE A 83 2.57 -8.68 4.73
C PHE A 83 2.02 -9.73 5.70
N THR A 84 0.98 -10.46 5.29
CA THR A 84 0.37 -11.54 6.10
C THR A 84 1.04 -12.90 5.90
N ARG A 85 2.14 -12.96 5.13
CA ARG A 85 2.86 -14.21 4.80
C ARG A 85 1.96 -15.25 4.13
N GLY A 86 1.08 -14.80 3.24
CA GLY A 86 0.22 -15.65 2.44
C GLY A 86 0.97 -16.44 1.37
N SER A 87 0.20 -17.12 0.52
CA SER A 87 0.73 -18.01 -0.53
C SER A 87 1.61 -17.26 -1.54
N ILE A 88 2.82 -17.77 -1.78
CA ILE A 88 3.73 -17.29 -2.83
C ILE A 88 3.07 -17.38 -4.21
N LYS A 89 2.33 -18.47 -4.47
CA LYS A 89 1.59 -18.64 -5.74
C LYS A 89 0.61 -17.49 -5.95
N THR A 90 -0.21 -17.19 -4.94
CA THR A 90 -1.18 -16.08 -5.01
C THR A 90 -0.50 -14.73 -5.16
N TYR A 91 0.63 -14.51 -4.46
CA TYR A 91 1.43 -13.30 -4.64
C TYR A 91 1.92 -13.15 -6.08
N THR A 92 2.48 -14.20 -6.69
CA THR A 92 2.96 -14.18 -8.08
C THR A 92 1.83 -13.88 -9.06
N GLU A 93 0.67 -14.54 -8.91
CA GLU A 93 -0.53 -14.28 -9.74
C GLU A 93 -0.99 -12.81 -9.66
N LEU A 94 -0.96 -12.21 -8.46
CA LEU A 94 -1.29 -10.80 -8.27
C LEU A 94 -0.26 -9.86 -8.88
N VAL A 95 1.02 -10.19 -8.82
CA VAL A 95 2.09 -9.41 -9.47
C VAL A 95 1.92 -9.45 -10.99
N GLU A 96 1.66 -10.61 -11.58
CA GLU A 96 1.39 -10.75 -13.02
C GLU A 96 0.17 -9.92 -13.44
N GLN A 97 -0.93 -10.02 -12.67
CA GLN A 97 -2.14 -9.22 -12.90
C GLN A 97 -1.86 -7.71 -12.80
N PHE A 98 -1.07 -7.30 -11.81
CA PHE A 98 -0.67 -5.91 -11.64
C PHE A 98 0.15 -5.40 -12.83
N LEU A 99 1.18 -6.14 -13.25
CA LEU A 99 2.04 -5.75 -14.38
C LEU A 99 1.24 -5.64 -15.68
N PHE A 100 0.35 -6.60 -15.95
CA PHE A 100 -0.54 -6.55 -17.12
C PHE A 100 -1.47 -5.32 -17.07
N ALA A 101 -2.08 -5.05 -15.91
CA ALA A 101 -2.97 -3.90 -15.74
C ALA A 101 -2.21 -2.56 -15.83
N LEU A 102 -0.96 -2.53 -15.35
CA LEU A 102 -0.08 -1.36 -15.38
C LEU A 102 0.33 -1.01 -16.82
N ASP A 103 0.79 -1.98 -17.62
CA ASP A 103 1.12 -1.74 -19.03
C ASP A 103 -0.08 -1.13 -19.79
N ARG A 104 -1.28 -1.69 -19.59
CA ARG A 104 -2.50 -1.16 -20.19
C ARG A 104 -2.84 0.24 -19.67
N HIS A 105 -2.58 0.53 -18.40
CA HIS A 105 -2.79 1.86 -17.82
C HIS A 105 -1.83 2.88 -18.44
N ILE A 106 -0.53 2.56 -18.51
CA ILE A 106 0.51 3.41 -19.10
C ILE A 106 0.16 3.72 -20.56
N ARG A 107 -0.15 2.72 -21.39
CA ARG A 107 -0.51 2.94 -22.80
C ARG A 107 -1.68 3.92 -22.97
N ARG A 108 -2.72 3.79 -22.14
CA ARG A 108 -3.88 4.71 -22.16
C ARG A 108 -3.51 6.11 -21.71
N VAL A 109 -2.67 6.24 -20.70
CA VAL A 109 -2.22 7.54 -20.19
C VAL A 109 -1.33 8.22 -21.22
N THR A 110 -0.33 7.53 -21.77
CA THR A 110 0.58 8.03 -22.82
C THR A 110 -0.17 8.45 -24.07
N ALA A 111 -1.24 7.75 -24.46
CA ALA A 111 -2.08 8.16 -25.59
C ALA A 111 -2.68 9.58 -25.42
N LYS A 112 -2.89 10.05 -24.19
CA LYS A 112 -3.36 11.43 -23.92
C LYS A 112 -2.29 12.51 -24.13
N PHE A 113 -1.02 12.10 -24.19
CA PHE A 113 0.12 13.00 -24.33
C PHE A 113 0.74 12.97 -25.72
N ARG A 114 0.20 12.18 -26.65
CA ARG A 114 0.55 12.26 -28.06
C ARG A 114 -0.17 13.46 -28.66
N VAL A 115 0.52 14.60 -28.64
CA VAL A 115 0.22 15.80 -29.45
C VAL A 115 0.60 15.51 -30.89
#